data_AF-A0A6M0IE27-F1
#
_entry.id   AF-A0A6M0IE27-F1
#
_cell.length_a   1.000
_cell.length_b   1.000
_cell.length_c   1.000
_cell.angle_alpha   90.00
_cell.angle_beta   90.00
_cell.angle_gamma   90.00
#
_symmetry.space_group_name_H-M   'P 1'
#
loop_
_entity.id
_entity.type
_entity.pdbx_description
1 polymer ?
#
loop_
_entity_poly.entity_id
_entity_poly.type
_entity_poly.pdbx_seq_one_letter_code
_entity_poly.pdbx_strand_id
1 'polypeptide(L)'
;MFVDAIERIDLFTRPLHSIVRLYGHNEVVPGSATLFFVNDQGCAITCKHVAELVAKADSIYHNYRDFQGARRDVIREKDAAQRISKLEVKFKLQSETIIRVRNSFVGCVDQYKELSIDMHPTQDLALVQFKGYNRLLYGSHATFLGDSSRIKPGRSLCRLGYPFPEFTNFRYNASVDDIEWTAEGRVTSPRFPIDGIVTRLLSESNDITGIEMSTPGLRGQSGGPLFDTNGLIYGMQSATRHLHLGFDIEDREVLVNGRKSRVSNYPFLNVGQCVHVDVIKAFLRERGVTYHEG
;
A
#
# COMPACT_ATOMS: atom_id res chain seq x y z
N MET A 1 -22.01 3.50 13.78
CA MET A 1 -22.54 3.00 12.50
C MET A 1 -21.73 1.84 11.94
N PHE A 2 -20.39 1.95 11.84
CA PHE A 2 -19.53 0.90 11.24
C PHE A 2 -18.87 -0.08 12.23
N VAL A 3 -19.17 -0.01 13.54
CA VAL A 3 -18.46 -0.81 14.57
C VAL A 3 -18.50 -2.31 14.24
N ASP A 4 -19.70 -2.88 14.10
CA ASP A 4 -19.88 -4.30 13.78
C ASP A 4 -19.31 -4.67 12.41
N ALA A 5 -19.38 -3.74 11.45
CA ALA A 5 -18.78 -3.94 10.13
C ALA A 5 -17.26 -4.05 10.26
N ILE A 6 -16.61 -3.15 10.99
CA ILE A 6 -15.16 -3.17 11.20
C ILE A 6 -14.73 -4.47 11.87
N GLU A 7 -15.48 -4.96 12.87
CA GLU A 7 -15.18 -6.25 13.51
C GLU A 7 -15.25 -7.42 12.52
N ARG A 8 -16.22 -7.42 11.60
CA ARG A 8 -16.31 -8.42 10.52
C ARG A 8 -15.17 -8.30 9.51
N ILE A 9 -14.87 -7.09 9.05
CA ILE A 9 -13.84 -6.80 8.05
C ILE A 9 -12.43 -7.12 8.58
N ASP A 10 -12.18 -6.87 9.86
CA ASP A 10 -10.90 -7.14 10.52
C ASP A 10 -10.57 -8.63 10.60
N LEU A 11 -11.53 -9.54 10.41
CA LEU A 11 -11.24 -10.98 10.38
C LEU A 11 -10.41 -11.39 9.16
N PHE A 12 -10.49 -10.63 8.07
CA PHE A 12 -9.89 -10.98 6.78
C PHE A 12 -9.05 -9.86 6.16
N THR A 13 -8.94 -8.71 6.82
CA THR A 13 -8.04 -7.62 6.41
C THR A 13 -6.74 -7.72 7.17
N ARG A 14 -5.59 -7.63 6.50
CA ARG A 14 -4.27 -7.81 7.12
C ARG A 14 -3.27 -6.75 6.70
N PRO A 15 -2.34 -6.36 7.60
CA PRO A 15 -1.26 -5.49 7.23
C PRO A 15 -0.20 -6.24 6.42
N LEU A 16 0.34 -5.56 5.43
CA LEU A 16 1.59 -5.90 4.77
C LEU A 16 2.65 -4.90 5.24
N HIS A 17 3.56 -5.34 6.11
CA HIS A 17 4.66 -4.52 6.57
C HIS A 17 5.85 -4.64 5.61
N SER A 18 6.52 -3.53 5.37
CA SER A 18 7.76 -3.49 4.62
C SER A 18 8.82 -2.70 5.40
N ILE A 19 10.07 -3.11 5.27
CA ILE A 19 11.22 -2.32 5.70
C ILE A 19 12.12 -2.08 4.52
N VAL A 20 12.58 -0.84 4.39
CA VAL A 20 13.34 -0.37 3.24
C VAL A 20 14.67 0.20 3.69
N ARG A 21 15.72 -0.10 2.92
CA ARG A 21 17.01 0.57 3.03
C ARG A 21 17.28 1.37 1.77
N LEU A 22 17.76 2.59 1.96
CA LEU A 22 18.12 3.51 0.89
C LEU A 22 19.63 3.56 0.69
N TYR A 23 20.06 3.74 -0.55
CA TYR A 23 21.47 3.88 -0.90
C TYR A 23 22.07 5.10 -0.20
N GLY A 24 23.20 4.92 0.48
CA GLY A 24 23.87 5.97 1.26
C GLY A 24 23.33 6.16 2.67
N HIS A 25 22.30 5.41 3.09
CA HIS A 25 21.68 5.53 4.41
C HIS A 25 21.70 4.21 5.21
N ASN A 26 21.89 4.33 6.52
CA ASN A 26 21.77 3.21 7.46
C ASN A 26 20.41 3.19 8.18
N GLU A 27 19.63 4.26 8.05
CA GLU A 27 18.28 4.32 8.58
C GLU A 27 17.38 3.32 7.85
N VAL A 28 16.54 2.62 8.62
CA VAL A 28 15.56 1.68 8.09
C VAL A 28 14.22 2.40 8.05
N VAL A 29 13.64 2.48 6.86
CA VAL A 29 12.36 3.17 6.64
C VAL A 29 11.24 2.13 6.73
N PRO A 30 10.34 2.20 7.73
CA PRO A 30 9.18 1.33 7.81
C PRO A 30 8.10 1.78 6.82
N GLY A 31 7.47 0.80 6.19
CA GLY A 31 6.33 0.96 5.31
C GLY A 31 5.20 0.02 5.74
N SER A 32 3.97 0.42 5.42
CA SER A 32 2.79 -0.41 5.61
C SER A 32 1.91 -0.28 4.37
N ALA A 33 1.20 -1.36 4.07
CA ALA A 33 0.12 -1.44 3.11
C ALA A 33 -0.93 -2.41 3.66
N THR A 34 -2.05 -2.54 2.96
CA THR A 34 -3.15 -3.42 3.36
C THR A 34 -3.42 -4.44 2.25
N LEU A 35 -3.81 -5.63 2.65
CA LEU A 35 -4.42 -6.63 1.77
C LEU A 35 -5.65 -7.21 2.48
N PHE A 36 -6.56 -7.82 1.72
CA PHE A 36 -7.68 -8.54 2.34
C PHE A 36 -8.02 -9.82 1.57
N PHE A 37 -8.40 -10.85 2.34
CA PHE A 37 -8.63 -12.20 1.82
C PHE A 37 -10.02 -12.34 1.19
N VAL A 38 -10.08 -13.03 0.06
CA VAL A 38 -11.31 -13.20 -0.74
C VAL A 38 -11.92 -14.60 -0.61
N ASN A 39 -11.19 -15.55 -0.03
CA ASN A 39 -11.64 -16.92 0.23
C ASN A 39 -10.77 -17.61 1.30
N ASP A 40 -11.04 -18.90 1.55
CA ASP A 40 -10.30 -19.75 2.50
C ASP A 40 -9.14 -20.54 1.85
N GLN A 41 -8.60 -20.04 0.74
CA GLN A 41 -7.53 -20.71 -0.02
C GLN A 41 -6.21 -19.91 0.00
N GLY A 42 -6.11 -18.90 0.87
CA GLY A 42 -4.94 -18.02 0.93
C GLY A 42 -4.86 -17.04 -0.25
N CYS A 43 -5.99 -16.71 -0.89
CA CYS A 43 -6.06 -15.68 -1.91
C CYS A 43 -6.45 -14.34 -1.28
N ALA A 44 -5.64 -13.31 -1.53
CA ALA A 44 -5.90 -11.95 -1.10
C ALA A 44 -5.74 -10.97 -2.26
N ILE A 45 -6.40 -9.83 -2.17
CA ILE A 45 -6.19 -8.71 -3.09
C ILE A 45 -5.54 -7.53 -2.38
N THR A 46 -4.79 -6.76 -3.15
CA THR A 46 -4.16 -5.49 -2.75
C THR A 46 -3.98 -4.61 -3.98
N CYS A 47 -3.38 -3.43 -3.82
CA CYS A 47 -3.01 -2.58 -4.94
C CYS A 47 -1.87 -3.17 -5.78
N LYS A 48 -1.92 -2.92 -7.08
CA LYS A 48 -0.84 -3.32 -8.00
C LYS A 48 0.50 -2.71 -7.58
N HIS A 49 0.54 -1.41 -7.26
CA HIS A 49 1.79 -0.77 -6.84
C HIS A 49 2.40 -1.39 -5.56
N VAL A 50 1.56 -1.91 -4.66
CA VAL A 50 2.01 -2.64 -3.46
C VAL A 50 2.62 -3.98 -3.86
N ALA A 51 1.91 -4.76 -4.67
CA ALA A 51 2.38 -6.06 -5.15
C ALA A 51 3.64 -5.96 -6.01
N GLU A 52 3.79 -4.89 -6.79
CA GLU A 52 5.01 -4.62 -7.57
C GLU A 52 6.25 -4.46 -6.71
N LEU A 53 6.14 -3.76 -5.58
CA LEU A 53 7.27 -3.61 -4.66
C LEU A 53 7.65 -4.94 -4.02
N VAL A 54 6.67 -5.78 -3.71
CA VAL A 54 6.89 -7.15 -3.22
C VAL A 54 7.63 -7.97 -4.27
N ALA A 55 7.15 -7.98 -5.51
CA ALA A 55 7.73 -8.75 -6.61
C ALA A 55 9.16 -8.29 -6.99
N LYS A 56 9.46 -7.00 -6.87
CA LYS A 56 10.77 -6.41 -7.21
C LYS A 56 11.79 -6.50 -6.06
N ALA A 57 11.41 -6.97 -4.86
CA ALA A 57 12.28 -6.92 -3.68
C ALA A 57 13.63 -7.65 -3.89
N ASP A 58 13.60 -8.83 -4.50
CA ASP A 58 14.80 -9.63 -4.74
C ASP A 58 15.68 -9.05 -5.86
N SER A 59 15.07 -8.56 -6.94
CA SER A 59 15.81 -7.96 -8.06
C SER A 59 16.49 -6.64 -7.65
N ILE A 60 15.82 -5.84 -6.81
CA ILE A 60 16.40 -4.65 -6.17
C ILE A 60 17.65 -5.02 -5.38
N TYR A 61 17.55 -6.03 -4.51
CA TYR A 61 18.69 -6.43 -3.68
C TYR A 61 19.81 -7.06 -4.52
N HIS A 62 19.46 -7.84 -5.54
CA HIS A 62 20.42 -8.43 -6.46
C HIS A 62 21.23 -7.34 -7.19
N ASN A 63 20.57 -6.32 -7.74
CA ASN A 63 21.24 -5.18 -8.38
C ASN A 63 22.22 -4.48 -7.43
N TYR A 64 21.83 -4.30 -6.16
CA TYR A 64 22.71 -3.72 -5.16
C TYR A 64 23.90 -4.63 -4.80
N ARG A 65 23.69 -5.96 -4.71
CA ARG A 65 24.77 -6.91 -4.46
C ARG A 65 25.78 -6.95 -5.61
N ASP A 66 25.31 -6.85 -6.85
CA ASP A 66 26.19 -6.78 -8.01
C ASP A 66 27.01 -5.48 -8.02
N PHE A 67 26.39 -4.35 -7.68
CA PHE A 67 27.11 -3.11 -7.44
C PHE A 67 28.18 -3.25 -6.36
N GLN A 68 27.84 -3.87 -5.22
CA GLN A 68 28.79 -4.12 -4.12
C GLN A 68 29.94 -5.05 -4.55
N GLY A 69 29.66 -6.04 -5.39
CA GLY A 69 30.66 -6.87 -6.06
C GLY A 69 31.65 -6.01 -6.84
N ALA A 70 31.16 -5.27 -7.83
CA ALA A 70 31.97 -4.41 -8.68
C ALA A 70 32.73 -3.31 -7.91
N ARG A 71 32.13 -2.79 -6.83
CA ARG A 71 32.74 -1.76 -5.97
C ARG A 71 34.00 -2.30 -5.27
N ARG A 72 33.99 -3.56 -4.82
CA ARG A 72 35.14 -4.17 -4.13
C ARG A 72 36.38 -4.25 -5.01
N ASP A 73 36.19 -4.43 -6.32
CA ASP A 73 37.29 -4.56 -7.27
C ASP A 73 38.01 -3.22 -7.51
N VAL A 74 37.31 -2.09 -7.34
CA VAL A 74 37.84 -0.75 -7.65
C VAL A 74 38.23 0.07 -6.41
N ILE A 75 37.87 -0.36 -5.20
CA ILE A 75 38.02 0.46 -3.99
C ILE A 75 39.48 0.71 -3.60
N ARG A 76 40.41 -0.12 -4.06
CA ARG A 76 41.85 0.00 -3.80
C ARG A 76 42.61 0.79 -4.88
N GLU A 77 41.91 1.20 -5.94
CA GLU A 77 42.50 1.93 -7.06
C GLU A 77 42.72 3.42 -6.71
N LYS A 78 43.72 4.05 -7.34
CA LYS A 78 44.04 5.47 -7.09
C LYS A 78 42.90 6.42 -7.49
N ASP A 79 42.09 6.03 -8.48
CA ASP A 79 40.94 6.75 -9.00
C ASP A 79 39.59 6.15 -8.52
N ALA A 80 39.60 5.47 -7.35
CA ALA A 80 38.45 4.78 -6.79
C ALA A 80 37.16 5.62 -6.79
N ALA A 81 37.22 6.90 -6.36
CA ALA A 81 36.04 7.77 -6.32
C ALA A 81 35.38 7.94 -7.70
N GLN A 82 36.18 8.17 -8.75
CA GLN A 82 35.68 8.31 -10.12
C GLN A 82 35.12 6.98 -10.65
N ARG A 83 35.75 5.85 -10.33
CA ARG A 83 35.28 4.53 -10.73
C ARG A 83 33.96 4.15 -10.05
N ILE A 84 33.84 4.44 -8.75
CA ILE A 84 32.62 4.22 -7.98
C ILE A 84 31.48 5.06 -8.55
N SER A 85 31.72 6.35 -8.85
CA SER A 85 30.71 7.21 -9.48
C SER A 85 30.22 6.66 -10.83
N LYS A 86 31.12 6.10 -11.67
CA LYS A 86 30.73 5.42 -12.91
C LYS A 86 29.89 4.16 -12.65
N LEU A 87 30.19 3.41 -11.58
CA LEU A 87 29.39 2.26 -11.17
C LEU A 87 28.00 2.69 -10.68
N GLU A 88 27.91 3.76 -9.89
CA GLU A 88 26.62 4.31 -9.43
C GLU A 88 25.71 4.66 -10.62
N VAL A 89 26.25 5.31 -11.66
CA VAL A 89 25.52 5.57 -12.91
C VAL A 89 25.10 4.26 -13.61
N LYS A 90 26.01 3.29 -13.73
CA LYS A 90 25.72 1.99 -14.37
C LYS A 90 24.60 1.22 -13.67
N PHE A 91 24.61 1.21 -12.33
CA PHE A 91 23.65 0.50 -11.50
C PHE A 91 22.42 1.34 -11.13
N LYS A 92 22.34 2.58 -11.65
CA LYS A 92 21.27 3.55 -11.39
C LYS A 92 21.06 3.83 -9.91
N LEU A 93 22.16 3.93 -9.17
CA LEU A 93 22.15 4.25 -7.74
C LEU A 93 22.38 5.73 -7.55
N GLN A 94 21.47 6.37 -6.82
CA GLN A 94 21.55 7.75 -6.36
C GLN A 94 21.16 7.78 -4.88
N SER A 95 21.37 8.92 -4.22
CA SER A 95 20.81 9.15 -2.88
C SER A 95 19.32 8.79 -2.90
N GLU A 96 18.83 8.13 -1.85
CA GLU A 96 17.44 7.68 -1.72
C GLU A 96 16.99 6.57 -2.68
N THR A 97 17.87 6.01 -3.51
CA THR A 97 17.54 4.82 -4.31
C THR A 97 17.31 3.63 -3.38
N ILE A 98 16.18 2.94 -3.53
CA ILE A 98 15.89 1.73 -2.75
C ILE A 98 16.89 0.63 -3.15
N ILE A 99 17.61 0.09 -2.17
CA ILE A 99 18.60 -1.00 -2.37
C ILE A 99 18.21 -2.30 -1.68
N ARG A 100 17.23 -2.23 -0.77
CA ARG A 100 16.71 -3.40 -0.06
C ARG A 100 15.27 -3.17 0.34
N VAL A 101 14.46 -4.20 0.13
CA VAL A 101 13.10 -4.29 0.64
C VAL A 101 12.98 -5.65 1.32
N ARG A 102 12.42 -5.69 2.52
CA ARG A 102 11.92 -6.93 3.14
C ARG A 102 10.46 -6.75 3.50
N ASN A 103 9.65 -7.77 3.22
CA ASN A 103 8.21 -7.75 3.46
C ASN A 103 7.86 -8.73 4.58
N SER A 104 6.77 -8.45 5.30
CA SER A 104 6.17 -9.31 6.31
C SER A 104 4.66 -9.31 6.15
N PHE A 105 4.09 -10.49 5.90
CA PHE A 105 2.66 -10.73 5.71
C PHE A 105 2.00 -11.06 7.06
N VAL A 106 1.74 -10.01 7.86
CA VAL A 106 1.32 -10.15 9.25
C VAL A 106 -0.06 -10.79 9.34
N GLY A 107 -0.18 -11.89 10.09
CA GLY A 107 -1.47 -12.55 10.34
C GLY A 107 -2.12 -13.13 9.07
N CYS A 108 -1.36 -13.36 8.01
CA CYS A 108 -1.85 -13.96 6.76
C CYS A 108 -1.86 -15.49 6.83
N VAL A 109 -0.68 -16.09 6.87
CA VAL A 109 -0.44 -17.53 6.98
C VAL A 109 0.73 -17.77 7.92
N ASP A 110 0.86 -18.98 8.47
CA ASP A 110 1.92 -19.33 9.42
C ASP A 110 3.32 -19.40 8.77
N GLN A 111 3.37 -19.95 7.57
CA GLN A 111 4.53 -20.00 6.68
C GLN A 111 4.04 -20.17 5.25
N TYR A 112 4.90 -20.00 4.24
CA TYR A 112 4.57 -20.34 2.86
C TYR A 112 5.84 -20.66 2.09
N LYS A 113 5.72 -21.47 1.03
CA LYS A 113 6.83 -21.84 0.13
C LYS A 113 6.91 -20.94 -1.08
N GLU A 114 5.76 -20.50 -1.57
CA GLU A 114 5.64 -19.70 -2.79
C GLU A 114 4.56 -18.64 -2.59
N LEU A 115 4.79 -17.47 -3.19
CA LEU A 115 3.84 -16.38 -3.29
C LEU A 115 3.58 -16.10 -4.77
N SER A 116 2.38 -16.42 -5.26
CA SER A 116 1.95 -16.05 -6.62
C SER A 116 1.43 -14.63 -6.60
N ILE A 117 1.80 -13.83 -7.61
CA ILE A 117 1.34 -12.45 -7.76
C ILE A 117 0.85 -12.27 -9.20
N ASP A 118 -0.45 -12.01 -9.35
CA ASP A 118 -1.08 -11.65 -10.61
C ASP A 118 -1.52 -10.19 -10.55
N MET A 119 -0.98 -9.35 -11.45
CA MET A 119 -1.29 -7.93 -11.50
C MET A 119 -2.31 -7.66 -12.60
N HIS A 120 -3.33 -6.86 -12.27
CA HIS A 120 -4.28 -6.40 -13.25
C HIS A 120 -3.56 -5.52 -14.31
N PRO A 121 -3.90 -5.65 -15.61
CA PRO A 121 -3.17 -4.97 -16.67
C PRO A 121 -3.24 -3.43 -16.55
N THR A 122 -4.43 -2.88 -16.30
CA THR A 122 -4.67 -1.42 -16.31
C THR A 122 -4.96 -0.83 -14.94
N GLN A 123 -5.91 -1.43 -14.20
CA GLN A 123 -6.29 -0.97 -12.87
C GLN A 123 -5.25 -1.29 -11.78
N ASP A 124 -5.18 -0.46 -10.73
CA ASP A 124 -4.26 -0.63 -9.59
C ASP A 124 -4.74 -1.73 -8.64
N LEU A 125 -4.80 -2.95 -9.16
CA LEU A 125 -5.30 -4.15 -8.49
C LEU A 125 -4.33 -5.31 -8.72
N ALA A 126 -4.08 -6.10 -7.68
CA ALA A 126 -3.32 -7.33 -7.77
C ALA A 126 -3.93 -8.41 -6.87
N LEU A 127 -3.79 -9.66 -7.32
CA LEU A 127 -4.10 -10.87 -6.60
C LEU A 127 -2.78 -11.46 -6.08
N VAL A 128 -2.78 -11.82 -4.81
CA VAL A 128 -1.68 -12.48 -4.11
C VAL A 128 -2.20 -13.83 -3.60
N GLN A 129 -1.50 -14.91 -3.91
CA GLN A 129 -1.84 -16.25 -3.43
C GLN A 129 -0.67 -16.86 -2.68
N PHE A 130 -0.90 -17.22 -1.41
CA PHE A 130 0.05 -17.99 -0.62
C PHE A 130 -0.07 -19.48 -0.97
N LYS A 131 1.06 -20.16 -1.19
CA LYS A 131 1.09 -21.61 -1.46
C LYS A 131 2.08 -22.32 -0.53
N GLY A 132 1.75 -23.55 -0.16
CA GLY A 132 2.59 -24.37 0.73
C GLY A 132 2.64 -23.86 2.17
N TYR A 133 1.55 -23.23 2.64
CA TYR A 133 1.32 -22.92 4.05
C TYR A 133 0.73 -24.12 4.79
N ASN A 134 0.81 -24.15 6.13
CA ASN A 134 0.12 -25.19 6.91
C ASN A 134 -1.18 -24.65 7.53
N ARG A 135 -1.23 -23.37 7.86
CA ARG A 135 -2.36 -22.78 8.58
C ARG A 135 -2.62 -21.33 8.17
N LEU A 136 -3.90 -21.04 7.91
CA LEU A 136 -4.40 -19.67 7.75
C LEU A 136 -4.46 -18.96 9.10
N LEU A 137 -4.07 -17.69 9.12
CA LEU A 137 -4.10 -16.85 10.34
C LEU A 137 -5.19 -15.76 10.27
N TYR A 138 -5.96 -15.75 9.19
CA TYR A 138 -7.18 -14.97 9.06
C TYR A 138 -8.42 -15.83 9.36
N GLY A 139 -9.50 -15.18 9.79
CA GLY A 139 -10.67 -15.86 10.37
C GLY A 139 -11.93 -15.81 9.51
N SER A 140 -11.89 -15.21 8.33
CA SER A 140 -13.02 -15.10 7.40
C SER A 140 -12.53 -14.66 6.01
N HIS A 141 -13.44 -14.29 5.10
CA HIS A 141 -13.14 -13.73 3.80
C HIS A 141 -14.12 -12.62 3.43
N ALA A 142 -13.78 -11.85 2.39
CA ALA A 142 -14.64 -10.81 1.84
C ALA A 142 -15.93 -11.38 1.25
N THR A 143 -17.02 -10.61 1.40
CA THR A 143 -18.26 -10.76 0.64
C THR A 143 -18.47 -9.49 -0.17
N PHE A 144 -18.47 -9.62 -1.49
CA PHE A 144 -18.60 -8.50 -2.40
C PHE A 144 -20.06 -8.10 -2.60
N LEU A 145 -20.29 -6.82 -2.85
CA LEU A 145 -21.59 -6.32 -3.25
C LEU A 145 -22.04 -7.00 -4.56
N GLY A 146 -23.20 -7.65 -4.52
CA GLY A 146 -23.77 -8.29 -5.71
C GLY A 146 -24.20 -7.27 -6.79
N ASP A 147 -25.10 -6.36 -6.40
CA ASP A 147 -25.65 -5.32 -7.29
C ASP A 147 -24.93 -3.98 -7.11
N SER A 148 -24.05 -3.65 -8.06
CA SER A 148 -23.27 -2.40 -8.08
C SER A 148 -24.09 -1.15 -8.41
N SER A 149 -25.36 -1.27 -8.83
CA SER A 149 -26.25 -0.11 -9.01
C SER A 149 -26.52 0.64 -7.70
N ARG A 150 -26.24 -0.01 -6.56
CA ARG A 150 -26.30 0.56 -5.21
C ARG A 150 -25.18 1.55 -4.91
N ILE A 151 -24.15 1.65 -5.77
CA ILE A 151 -23.03 2.57 -5.60
C ILE A 151 -23.42 3.92 -6.21
N LYS A 152 -23.93 4.82 -5.36
CA LYS A 152 -24.44 6.14 -5.79
C LYS A 152 -23.77 7.26 -5.01
N PRO A 153 -23.59 8.45 -5.61
CA PRO A 153 -23.20 9.65 -4.88
C PRO A 153 -24.05 9.87 -3.62
N GLY A 154 -23.39 10.23 -2.52
CA GLY A 154 -24.02 10.39 -1.20
C GLY A 154 -24.07 9.12 -0.35
N ARG A 155 -23.76 7.93 -0.90
CA ARG A 155 -23.68 6.69 -0.11
C ARG A 155 -22.51 6.77 0.87
N SER A 156 -22.79 6.60 2.17
CA SER A 156 -21.74 6.47 3.20
C SER A 156 -21.10 5.10 3.16
N LEU A 157 -19.77 5.06 3.12
CA LEU A 157 -18.94 3.85 3.14
C LEU A 157 -17.73 4.06 4.06
N CYS A 158 -17.09 2.98 4.48
CA CYS A 158 -15.90 2.98 5.31
C CYS A 158 -14.75 2.23 4.64
N ARG A 159 -13.52 2.65 4.89
CA ARG A 159 -12.31 1.92 4.52
C ARG A 159 -11.58 1.46 5.77
N LEU A 160 -10.93 0.29 5.69
CA LEU A 160 -10.08 -0.24 6.75
C LEU A 160 -8.69 -0.53 6.20
N GLY A 161 -7.67 -0.25 7.01
CA GLY A 161 -6.28 -0.53 6.70
C GLY A 161 -5.36 -0.06 7.81
N TYR A 162 -4.07 -0.01 7.52
CA TYR A 162 -3.02 0.14 8.54
C TYR A 162 -2.06 1.30 8.22
N PRO A 163 -2.55 2.55 8.18
CA PRO A 163 -1.71 3.73 8.05
C PRO A 163 -0.91 3.96 9.32
N PHE A 164 0.15 4.75 9.22
CA PHE A 164 1.05 5.07 10.33
C PHE A 164 1.66 3.78 10.92
N PRO A 165 2.64 3.16 10.23
CA PRO A 165 3.29 1.96 10.74
C PRO A 165 3.91 2.25 12.12
N GLU A 166 3.40 1.58 13.15
CA GLU A 166 3.90 1.69 14.53
C GLU A 166 4.72 0.45 14.96
N PHE A 167 4.95 -0.49 14.04
CA PHE A 167 5.82 -1.62 14.29
C PHE A 167 7.28 -1.16 14.42
N THR A 168 8.03 -1.83 15.29
CA THR A 168 9.42 -1.48 15.62
C THR A 168 10.35 -2.69 15.64
N ASN A 169 9.86 -3.85 15.20
CA ASN A 169 10.59 -5.11 15.22
C ASN A 169 11.53 -5.27 14.02
N PHE A 170 12.40 -4.29 13.80
CA PHE A 170 13.40 -4.30 12.74
C PHE A 170 14.64 -3.52 13.15
N ARG A 171 15.75 -3.79 12.47
CA ARG A 171 16.98 -3.03 12.63
C ARG A 171 17.85 -3.07 11.39
N TYR A 172 18.81 -2.15 11.34
CA TYR A 172 19.98 -2.28 10.49
C TYR A 172 21.03 -3.15 11.19
N ASN A 173 21.52 -4.17 10.50
CA ASN A 173 22.55 -5.08 10.98
C ASN A 173 23.90 -4.73 10.32
N ALA A 174 24.72 -3.97 11.05
CA ALA A 174 26.02 -3.49 10.57
C ALA A 174 27.03 -4.61 10.32
N SER A 175 26.91 -5.79 10.93
CA SER A 175 27.88 -6.88 10.72
C SER A 175 27.73 -7.54 9.35
N VAL A 176 26.54 -7.48 8.75
CA VAL A 176 26.24 -8.06 7.43
C VAL A 176 25.83 -7.01 6.39
N ASP A 177 25.81 -5.73 6.76
CA ASP A 177 25.41 -4.62 5.90
C ASP A 177 24.02 -4.84 5.26
N ASP A 178 23.06 -5.31 6.06
CA ASP A 178 21.67 -5.58 5.62
C ASP A 178 20.67 -5.12 6.70
N ILE A 179 19.40 -5.01 6.31
CA ILE A 179 18.29 -4.80 7.25
C ILE A 179 17.67 -6.16 7.61
N GLU A 180 17.11 -6.28 8.80
CA GLU A 180 16.46 -7.52 9.25
C GLU A 180 15.26 -7.25 10.15
N TRP A 181 14.35 -8.22 10.17
CA TRP A 181 13.29 -8.31 11.17
C TRP A 181 13.88 -8.85 12.47
N THR A 182 13.36 -8.40 13.61
CA THR A 182 13.75 -8.82 14.96
C THR A 182 12.60 -9.50 15.68
N ALA A 183 12.91 -10.24 16.74
CA ALA A 183 11.90 -10.82 17.63
C ALA A 183 11.42 -9.82 18.68
N GLU A 184 12.25 -8.82 18.98
CA GLU A 184 11.97 -7.74 19.92
C GLU A 184 11.20 -6.60 19.24
N GLY A 185 10.43 -5.83 20.03
CA GLY A 185 9.69 -4.67 19.56
C GLY A 185 8.22 -4.96 19.23
N ARG A 186 7.54 -3.96 18.68
CA ARG A 186 6.12 -4.08 18.31
C ARG A 186 6.00 -4.71 16.93
N VAL A 187 5.19 -5.76 16.80
CA VAL A 187 4.94 -6.45 15.51
C VAL A 187 3.69 -5.93 14.82
N THR A 188 2.73 -5.39 15.57
CA THR A 188 1.41 -5.00 15.08
C THR A 188 1.32 -3.51 14.80
N SER A 189 0.58 -3.15 13.75
CA SER A 189 0.14 -1.77 13.51
C SER A 189 -1.34 -1.63 13.85
N PRO A 190 -1.78 -0.49 14.41
CA PRO A 190 -3.19 -0.28 14.70
C PRO A 190 -4.01 -0.24 13.39
N ARG A 191 -5.18 -0.86 13.42
CA ARG A 191 -6.18 -0.70 12.35
C ARG A 191 -6.75 0.72 12.43
N PHE A 192 -6.99 1.34 11.28
CA PHE A 192 -7.51 2.69 11.18
C PHE A 192 -8.72 2.74 10.25
N PRO A 193 -9.96 2.81 10.78
CA PRO A 193 -11.14 3.02 9.95
C PRO A 193 -11.23 4.48 9.49
N ILE A 194 -11.62 4.71 8.23
CA ILE A 194 -11.93 6.05 7.71
C ILE A 194 -13.18 6.01 6.84
N ASP A 195 -14.23 6.70 7.28
CA ASP A 195 -15.49 6.81 6.55
C ASP A 195 -15.50 8.02 5.62
N GLY A 196 -16.48 8.03 4.72
CA GLY A 196 -16.75 9.11 3.80
C GLY A 196 -17.99 8.79 2.97
N ILE A 197 -18.35 9.71 2.09
CA ILE A 197 -19.42 9.48 1.10
C ILE A 197 -18.82 9.29 -0.29
N VAL A 198 -19.49 8.49 -1.12
CA VAL A 198 -19.24 8.46 -2.55
C VAL A 198 -19.51 9.86 -3.12
N THR A 199 -18.52 10.48 -3.76
CA THR A 199 -18.70 11.77 -4.45
C THR A 199 -19.14 11.55 -5.89
N ARG A 200 -18.51 10.60 -6.58
CA ARG A 200 -18.84 10.17 -7.94
C ARG A 200 -18.24 8.81 -8.26
N LEU A 201 -18.70 8.23 -9.37
CA LEU A 201 -18.04 7.12 -10.04
C LEU A 201 -16.97 7.67 -10.98
N LEU A 202 -15.89 6.93 -11.12
CA LEU A 202 -14.80 7.20 -12.05
C LEU A 202 -14.93 6.23 -13.22
N SER A 203 -14.78 6.74 -14.43
CA SER A 203 -14.83 5.94 -15.65
C SER A 203 -13.57 6.08 -16.47
N GLU A 204 -13.21 5.00 -17.14
CA GLU A 204 -12.13 4.92 -18.12
C GLU A 204 -12.67 4.16 -19.34
N SER A 205 -12.49 4.70 -20.54
CA SER A 205 -13.00 4.08 -21.79
C SER A 205 -14.49 3.72 -21.77
N ASN A 206 -15.32 4.55 -21.10
CA ASN A 206 -16.76 4.37 -20.83
C ASN A 206 -17.15 3.29 -19.80
N ASP A 207 -16.20 2.55 -19.25
CA ASP A 207 -16.46 1.59 -18.17
C ASP A 207 -16.23 2.24 -16.81
N ILE A 208 -17.07 1.89 -15.83
CA ILE A 208 -16.91 2.35 -14.44
C ILE A 208 -15.78 1.54 -13.80
N THR A 209 -14.65 2.18 -13.55
CA THR A 209 -13.44 1.53 -13.02
C THR A 209 -13.17 1.88 -11.56
N GLY A 210 -13.74 2.99 -11.07
CA GLY A 210 -13.46 3.44 -9.71
C GLY A 210 -14.58 4.19 -9.01
N ILE A 211 -14.35 4.43 -7.72
CA ILE A 211 -15.23 5.15 -6.80
C ILE A 211 -14.40 6.25 -6.15
N GLU A 212 -14.88 7.48 -6.22
CA GLU A 212 -14.28 8.59 -5.48
C GLU A 212 -14.99 8.79 -4.14
N MET A 213 -14.19 8.89 -3.08
CA MET A 213 -14.64 9.09 -1.70
C MET A 213 -14.29 10.50 -1.23
N SER A 214 -15.19 11.12 -0.48
CA SER A 214 -15.04 12.50 0.02
C SER A 214 -13.87 12.71 0.98
N THR A 215 -13.37 11.63 1.58
CA THR A 215 -12.23 11.64 2.49
C THR A 215 -11.00 11.01 1.81
N PRO A 216 -9.78 11.48 2.10
CA PRO A 216 -8.57 10.99 1.44
C PRO A 216 -8.27 9.54 1.81
N GLY A 217 -7.51 8.85 0.96
CA GLY A 217 -6.75 7.70 1.39
C GLY A 217 -5.50 8.12 2.17
N LEU A 218 -5.05 7.26 3.09
CA LEU A 218 -3.82 7.47 3.85
C LEU A 218 -2.76 6.47 3.37
N ARG A 219 -1.47 6.84 3.41
CA ARG A 219 -0.38 5.87 3.19
C ARG A 219 -0.51 4.74 4.20
N GLY A 220 -0.53 3.50 3.72
CA GLY A 220 -0.85 2.30 4.51
C GLY A 220 -2.27 1.75 4.33
N GLN A 221 -3.17 2.53 3.74
CA GLN A 221 -4.52 2.07 3.36
C GLN A 221 -4.60 1.50 1.94
N SER A 222 -3.53 1.63 1.13
CA SER A 222 -3.48 1.04 -0.20
C SER A 222 -3.74 -0.47 -0.13
N GLY A 223 -4.76 -0.93 -0.85
CA GLY A 223 -5.23 -2.31 -0.86
C GLY A 223 -6.26 -2.63 0.23
N GLY A 224 -6.69 -1.66 1.03
CA GLY A 224 -7.72 -1.84 2.06
C GLY A 224 -9.14 -1.91 1.47
N PRO A 225 -10.05 -2.71 2.07
CA PRO A 225 -11.42 -2.82 1.59
C PRO A 225 -12.22 -1.53 1.82
N LEU A 226 -13.08 -1.18 0.86
CA LEU A 226 -14.14 -0.18 0.98
C LEU A 226 -15.48 -0.93 1.19
N PHE A 227 -16.22 -0.64 2.26
CA PHE A 227 -17.38 -1.42 2.67
C PHE A 227 -18.52 -0.59 3.27
N ASP A 228 -19.73 -1.18 3.33
CA ASP A 228 -20.89 -0.58 3.98
C ASP A 228 -21.08 -1.04 5.43
N THR A 229 -22.17 -0.60 6.08
CA THR A 229 -22.47 -0.94 7.49
C THR A 229 -22.72 -2.43 7.74
N ASN A 230 -22.95 -3.22 6.68
CA ASN A 230 -23.10 -4.67 6.77
C ASN A 230 -21.76 -5.39 6.58
N GLY A 231 -20.73 -4.69 6.11
CA GLY A 231 -19.43 -5.28 5.76
C GLY A 231 -19.39 -5.84 4.33
N LEU A 232 -20.34 -5.46 3.46
CA LEU A 232 -20.27 -5.81 2.04
C LEU A 232 -19.19 -4.95 1.37
N ILE A 233 -18.34 -5.58 0.54
CA ILE A 233 -17.25 -4.89 -0.15
C ILE A 233 -17.75 -4.20 -1.42
N TYR A 234 -17.58 -2.87 -1.45
CA TYR A 234 -17.92 -1.96 -2.54
C TYR A 234 -16.71 -1.64 -3.43
N GLY A 235 -15.50 -1.87 -2.95
CA GLY A 235 -14.27 -1.61 -3.70
C GLY A 235 -13.03 -1.77 -2.84
N MET A 236 -11.92 -1.22 -3.32
CA MET A 236 -10.62 -1.27 -2.65
C MET A 236 -9.90 0.07 -2.76
N GLN A 237 -9.44 0.61 -1.63
CA GLN A 237 -8.68 1.86 -1.59
C GLN A 237 -7.38 1.74 -2.40
N SER A 238 -7.14 2.68 -3.31
CA SER A 238 -5.96 2.68 -4.19
C SER A 238 -5.14 3.96 -4.08
N ALA A 239 -5.76 5.12 -4.28
CA ALA A 239 -5.03 6.39 -4.39
C ALA A 239 -5.74 7.54 -3.67
N THR A 240 -5.04 8.67 -3.59
CA THR A 240 -5.59 9.95 -3.13
C THR A 240 -5.37 10.99 -4.22
N ARG A 241 -6.42 11.73 -4.54
CA ARG A 241 -6.37 12.84 -5.50
C ARG A 241 -6.40 14.16 -4.75
N HIS A 242 -5.48 15.04 -5.10
CA HIS A 242 -5.34 16.37 -4.52
C HIS A 242 -5.94 17.39 -5.49
N LEU A 243 -7.00 18.09 -5.08
CA LEU A 243 -7.75 19.02 -5.91
C LEU A 243 -7.56 20.45 -5.45
N HIS A 244 -6.86 21.22 -6.28
CA HIS A 244 -6.72 22.66 -6.07
C HIS A 244 -8.10 23.34 -6.10
N LEU A 245 -8.41 24.15 -5.09
CA LEU A 245 -9.75 24.73 -4.97
C LEU A 245 -9.93 26.05 -5.71
N GLY A 246 -8.85 26.68 -6.16
CA GLY A 246 -8.90 27.81 -7.10
C GLY A 246 -9.27 29.16 -6.45
N PHE A 247 -9.22 29.25 -5.13
CA PHE A 247 -9.43 30.50 -4.38
C PHE A 247 -8.21 30.81 -3.52
N ASP A 248 -7.07 31.00 -4.19
CA ASP A 248 -5.80 31.26 -3.54
C ASP A 248 -5.80 32.61 -2.84
N ILE A 249 -5.18 32.62 -1.67
CA ILE A 249 -4.88 33.85 -0.95
C ILE A 249 -3.39 34.06 -1.13
N GLU A 250 -3.01 35.17 -1.78
CA GLU A 250 -1.61 35.53 -1.94
C GLU A 250 -1.34 36.84 -1.19
N ASP A 251 -0.31 36.81 -0.35
CA ASP A 251 0.29 38.00 0.27
C ASP A 251 -0.73 38.91 0.99
N ARG A 252 -1.76 38.29 1.58
CA ARG A 252 -2.86 39.01 2.23
C ARG A 252 -2.50 39.36 3.67
N GLU A 253 -2.66 40.62 4.04
CA GLU A 253 -2.49 41.05 5.43
C GLU A 253 -3.65 40.54 6.29
N VAL A 254 -3.32 39.77 7.32
CA VAL A 254 -4.26 39.25 8.33
C VAL A 254 -3.67 39.45 9.72
N LEU A 255 -4.52 39.46 10.75
CA LEU A 255 -4.09 39.53 12.14
C LEU A 255 -3.88 38.09 12.66
N VAL A 256 -2.64 37.68 12.90
CA VAL A 256 -2.30 36.40 13.53
C VAL A 256 -1.71 36.69 14.91
N ASN A 257 -2.31 36.14 15.96
CA ASN A 257 -1.86 36.33 17.34
C ASN A 257 -1.64 37.81 17.72
N GLY A 258 -2.55 38.69 17.31
CA GLY A 258 -2.49 40.13 17.59
C GLY A 258 -1.47 40.93 16.76
N ARG A 259 -0.76 40.28 15.84
CA ARG A 259 0.22 40.93 14.95
C ARG A 259 -0.26 40.91 13.51
N LYS A 260 -0.05 42.01 12.78
CA LYS A 260 -0.21 42.04 11.33
C LYS A 260 0.81 41.09 10.70
N SER A 261 0.34 40.17 9.88
CA SER A 261 1.17 39.19 9.18
C SER A 261 0.64 39.02 7.77
N ARG A 262 1.53 38.83 6.79
CA ARG A 262 1.13 38.48 5.42
C ARG A 262 1.13 36.97 5.30
N VAL A 263 0.02 36.43 4.80
CA VAL A 263 -0.15 34.98 4.63
C VAL A 263 -0.48 34.68 3.18
N SER A 264 0.03 33.54 2.72
CA SER A 264 -0.41 32.90 1.50
C SER A 264 -1.00 31.53 1.84
N ASN A 265 -2.11 31.18 1.19
CA ASN A 265 -2.79 29.90 1.38
C ASN A 265 -3.29 29.40 0.02
N TYR A 266 -2.88 28.18 -0.33
CA TYR A 266 -3.24 27.47 -1.56
C TYR A 266 -4.04 26.22 -1.17
N PRO A 267 -5.37 26.31 -1.04
CA PRO A 267 -6.15 25.24 -0.46
C PRO A 267 -6.38 24.07 -1.43
N PHE A 268 -6.18 22.85 -0.93
CA PHE A 268 -6.46 21.60 -1.65
C PHE A 268 -7.52 20.77 -0.93
N LEU A 269 -8.44 20.18 -1.69
CA LEU A 269 -9.33 19.11 -1.23
C LEU A 269 -8.72 17.75 -1.58
N ASN A 270 -8.60 16.88 -0.58
CA ASN A 270 -8.03 15.55 -0.74
C ASN A 270 -9.16 14.51 -0.75
N VAL A 271 -9.32 13.81 -1.86
CA VAL A 271 -10.35 12.77 -2.04
C VAL A 271 -9.71 11.42 -2.28
N GLY A 272 -10.34 10.36 -1.79
CA GLY A 272 -9.88 8.99 -1.99
C GLY A 272 -10.36 8.43 -3.32
N GLN A 273 -9.57 7.57 -3.95
CA GLN A 273 -9.94 6.81 -5.12
C GLN A 273 -9.85 5.32 -4.80
N CYS A 274 -10.92 4.61 -5.07
CA CYS A 274 -11.02 3.17 -4.86
C CYS A 274 -11.26 2.47 -6.21
N VAL A 275 -10.69 1.28 -6.37
CA VAL A 275 -11.02 0.36 -7.46
C VAL A 275 -12.45 -0.14 -7.23
N HIS A 276 -13.26 -0.14 -8.28
CA HIS A 276 -14.67 -0.55 -8.23
C HIS A 276 -14.83 -2.06 -8.00
N VAL A 277 -15.86 -2.48 -7.26
CA VAL A 277 -16.11 -3.91 -6.97
C VAL A 277 -16.22 -4.78 -8.21
N ASP A 278 -16.87 -4.31 -9.28
CA ASP A 278 -17.03 -5.11 -10.49
C ASP A 278 -15.71 -5.38 -11.22
N VAL A 279 -14.75 -4.45 -11.15
CA VAL A 279 -13.38 -4.67 -11.64
C VAL A 279 -12.74 -5.81 -10.85
N ILE A 280 -12.88 -5.81 -9.53
CA ILE A 280 -12.34 -6.85 -8.66
C ILE A 280 -12.98 -8.20 -8.98
N LYS A 281 -14.31 -8.28 -9.03
CA LYS A 281 -15.05 -9.52 -9.33
C LYS A 281 -14.69 -10.07 -10.71
N ALA A 282 -14.57 -9.20 -11.72
CA ALA A 282 -14.16 -9.59 -13.06
C ALA A 282 -12.74 -10.19 -13.07
N PHE A 283 -11.79 -9.54 -12.39
CA PHE A 283 -10.42 -10.02 -12.29
C PHE A 283 -10.32 -11.37 -11.55
N LEU A 284 -11.04 -11.53 -10.43
CA LEU A 284 -11.07 -12.80 -9.71
C LEU A 284 -11.66 -13.93 -10.57
N ARG A 285 -12.72 -13.65 -11.34
CA ARG A 285 -13.34 -14.61 -12.27
C ARG A 285 -12.39 -15.00 -13.40
N GLU A 286 -11.70 -14.03 -14.01
CA GLU A 286 -10.68 -14.27 -15.05
C GLU A 286 -9.57 -15.20 -14.54
N ARG A 287 -9.17 -15.04 -13.27
CA ARG A 287 -8.13 -15.85 -12.63
C ARG A 287 -8.64 -17.17 -12.03
N GLY A 288 -9.93 -17.48 -12.17
CA GLY A 288 -10.53 -18.70 -11.61
C GLY A 288 -10.52 -18.74 -10.08
N VAL A 289 -10.50 -17.58 -9.41
CA VAL A 289 -10.51 -17.48 -7.95
C VAL A 289 -11.94 -17.42 -7.44
N THR A 290 -12.29 -18.32 -6.51
CA THR A 290 -13.57 -18.30 -5.83
C THR A 290 -13.71 -17.06 -4.94
N TYR A 291 -14.88 -16.44 -4.98
CA TYR A 291 -15.28 -15.30 -4.16
C TYR A 291 -16.79 -15.36 -3.86
N HIS A 292 -17.26 -14.55 -2.91
CA HIS A 292 -18.65 -14.54 -2.44
C HIS A 292 -19.34 -13.20 -2.71
N GLU A 293 -20.65 -13.22 -2.97
CA GLU A 293 -21.49 -12.02 -3.19
C GLU A 293 -22.67 -11.97 -2.21
N GLY A 294 -23.15 -10.76 -1.88
CA GLY A 294 -24.31 -10.52 -1.01
C GLY A 294 -24.97 -9.16 -1.18
#